data_AF-A0A7S4PZ41-F1
#
_entry.id   AF-A0A7S4PZ41-F1
#
_cell.length_a   1.000
_cell.length_b   1.000
_cell.length_c   1.000
_cell.angle_alpha   90.00
_cell.angle_beta   90.00
_cell.angle_gamma   90.00
#
_symmetry.space_group_name_H-M   'P 1'
#
loop_
_entity.id
_entity.type
_entity.pdbx_description
1 polymer ?
#
loop_
_entity_poly.entity_id
_entity_poly.type
_entity_poly.pdbx_seq_one_letter_code
_entity_poly.pdbx_strand_id
1 'polypeptide(L)'
;EIQPIMDAAAKAVGSIKPDHLNEIRALKMPPEPIHDVLNGVLRLMGNSDNSWSSMRKFLASSGAIQRIMNFDPRTITSEVRHDVEKLLKEKASSFDHATIYRVSVAAAPLAKWVTACIRYSTVLVKVAPMEKKLSQATEQLQTAVTRLAEYKEQLVEIDNQVAKLKDEFEERTREAETLRMGLERATTTLAKANSLMQKMAGERDRWTNQVREINKEAELLSTHTCLSAAYCTYLGHFSEDVRQLAHAEWTEKRGIDSFDFLRIMSSESELLTWKAQGLSADRLSQENAVMIKFGTMVPFIVDPNSQAIEWLKQHAQNAEVVLQQDPKLVSQLELSVRFGKTIIVQEVDGIENFLFPLLRKDLTRQGPRQVVQIGEKTCDYNEGFRLFLCTRNSNAIEALPPNASCLVTRINFTVTRAGLEGQLLGATLQHEKPELEHRKSELLQKEEAFKVELAELEKQLLGQLADASGNILENEPLIKSL
;
A
#
# COMPACT_ATOMS: atom_id res chain seq x y z
N GLU A 1 -28.24 83.23 16.59
CA GLU A 1 -28.76 84.52 16.09
C GLU A 1 -29.25 85.50 17.16
N ILE A 2 -29.92 85.07 18.25
CA ILE A 2 -30.59 86.02 19.17
C ILE A 2 -29.80 86.31 20.46
N GLN A 3 -28.89 85.41 20.86
CA GLN A 3 -27.90 85.66 21.92
C GLN A 3 -27.14 87.00 21.79
N PRO A 4 -26.58 87.38 20.61
CA PRO A 4 -25.85 88.64 20.46
C PRO A 4 -26.74 89.89 20.56
N ILE A 5 -28.04 89.78 20.23
CA ILE A 5 -28.99 90.90 20.32
C ILE A 5 -29.32 91.20 21.79
N MET A 6 -29.42 90.15 22.61
CA MET A 6 -29.61 90.25 24.06
C MET A 6 -28.37 90.83 24.76
N ASP A 7 -27.18 90.33 24.42
CA ASP A 7 -25.91 90.82 25.00
C ASP A 7 -25.68 92.30 24.67
N ALA A 8 -26.03 92.72 23.45
CA ALA A 8 -25.97 94.12 23.03
C ALA A 8 -26.96 95.01 23.81
N ALA A 9 -28.15 94.51 24.13
CA ALA A 9 -29.15 95.24 24.91
C ALA A 9 -28.78 95.33 26.40
N ALA A 10 -28.25 94.26 27.00
CA ALA A 10 -27.75 94.27 28.38
C ALA A 10 -26.55 95.23 28.55
N LYS A 11 -25.63 95.24 27.58
CA LYS A 11 -24.49 96.17 27.54
C LYS A 11 -24.94 97.63 27.39
N ALA A 12 -26.01 97.90 26.63
CA ALA A 12 -26.58 99.24 26.49
C ALA A 12 -27.20 99.74 27.81
N VAL A 13 -27.84 98.88 28.60
CA VAL A 13 -28.35 99.23 29.92
C VAL A 13 -27.23 99.50 30.93
N GLY A 14 -26.12 98.77 30.85
CA GLY A 14 -24.93 99.03 31.67
C GLY A 14 -24.22 100.36 31.38
N SER A 15 -24.50 101.00 30.24
CA SER A 15 -23.92 102.28 29.83
C SER A 15 -24.67 103.52 30.33
N ILE A 16 -25.75 103.33 31.11
CA ILE A 16 -26.55 104.42 31.68
C ILE A 16 -25.78 105.08 32.82
N LYS A 17 -25.53 106.40 32.73
CA LYS A 17 -24.89 107.17 33.81
C LYS A 17 -25.86 107.35 35.00
N PRO A 18 -25.36 107.31 36.25
CA PRO A 18 -26.20 107.46 37.45
C PRO A 18 -26.92 108.82 37.51
N ASP A 19 -26.36 109.86 36.88
CA ASP A 19 -26.95 111.20 36.83
C ASP A 19 -28.29 111.21 36.06
N HIS A 20 -28.41 110.48 34.96
CA HIS A 20 -29.64 110.39 34.18
C HIS A 20 -30.75 109.59 34.89
N LEU A 21 -30.39 108.69 35.81
CA LEU A 21 -31.36 107.99 36.66
C LEU A 21 -31.83 108.88 37.83
N ASN A 22 -30.95 109.75 38.34
CA ASN A 22 -31.32 110.76 39.32
C ASN A 22 -32.29 111.80 38.75
N GLU A 23 -32.17 112.16 37.46
CA GLU A 23 -33.12 113.03 36.74
C GLU A 23 -34.53 112.43 36.69
N ILE A 24 -34.66 111.14 36.34
CA ILE A 24 -35.96 110.44 36.33
C ILE A 24 -36.56 110.35 37.75
N ARG A 25 -35.72 110.21 38.78
CA ARG A 25 -36.13 110.11 40.19
C ARG A 25 -36.62 111.45 40.79
N ALA A 26 -36.14 112.58 40.25
CA ALA A 26 -36.50 113.92 40.72
C ALA A 26 -37.88 114.39 40.21
N LEU A 27 -38.47 113.69 39.23
CA LEU A 27 -39.78 114.02 38.69
C LEU A 27 -40.90 113.78 39.72
N LYS A 28 -41.76 114.79 39.90
CA LYS A 28 -42.93 114.73 40.80
C LYS A 28 -43.99 113.74 40.28
N MET A 29 -44.07 113.57 38.96
CA MET A 29 -44.93 112.61 38.26
C MET A 29 -44.25 112.20 36.94
N PRO A 30 -44.15 110.89 36.61
CA PRO A 30 -43.47 110.45 35.40
C PRO A 30 -44.34 110.71 34.14
N PRO A 31 -43.74 111.15 33.02
CA PRO A 31 -44.36 111.06 31.70
C PRO A 31 -44.80 109.63 31.38
N GLU A 32 -45.93 109.48 30.70
CA GLU A 32 -46.54 108.18 30.35
C GLU A 32 -45.56 107.17 29.72
N PRO A 33 -44.67 107.56 28.76
CA PRO A 33 -43.71 106.62 28.18
C PRO A 33 -42.66 106.07 29.17
N ILE A 34 -42.29 106.86 30.19
CA ILE A 34 -41.32 106.44 31.21
C ILE A 34 -41.98 105.46 32.19
N HIS A 35 -43.25 105.70 32.54
CA HIS A 35 -44.03 104.80 33.41
C HIS A 35 -44.20 103.43 32.76
N ASP A 36 -44.48 103.38 31.46
CA ASP A 36 -44.70 102.12 30.72
C ASP A 36 -43.44 101.26 30.62
N VAL A 37 -42.29 101.87 30.31
CA VAL A 37 -41.01 101.16 30.23
C VAL A 37 -40.59 100.63 31.59
N LEU A 38 -40.75 101.43 32.65
CA LEU A 38 -40.43 101.00 34.02
C LEU A 38 -41.39 99.91 34.51
N ASN A 39 -42.66 99.94 34.11
CA ASN A 39 -43.62 98.86 34.36
C ASN A 39 -43.17 97.56 33.69
N GLY A 40 -42.77 97.63 32.41
CA GLY A 40 -42.21 96.48 31.70
C GLY A 40 -40.97 95.89 32.36
N VAL A 41 -40.03 96.74 32.82
CA VAL A 41 -38.83 96.30 33.55
C VAL A 41 -39.18 95.66 34.90
N LEU A 42 -40.09 96.26 35.68
CA LEU A 42 -40.49 95.72 36.98
C LEU A 42 -41.21 94.39 36.89
N ARG A 43 -42.10 94.23 35.90
CA ARG A 43 -42.79 92.96 35.64
C ARG A 43 -41.82 91.86 35.26
N LEU A 44 -40.83 92.14 34.39
CA LEU A 44 -39.78 91.16 34.07
C LEU A 44 -38.92 90.78 35.29
N MET A 45 -38.77 91.70 36.24
CA MET A 45 -38.04 91.50 37.50
C MET A 45 -38.90 90.90 38.64
N GLY A 46 -40.16 90.51 38.37
CA GLY A 46 -41.03 89.82 39.32
C GLY A 46 -41.82 90.71 40.28
N ASN A 47 -41.83 92.04 40.10
CA ASN A 47 -42.62 92.97 40.91
C ASN A 47 -43.89 93.40 40.17
N SER A 48 -45.07 93.09 40.70
CA SER A 48 -46.39 93.36 40.11
C SER A 48 -47.01 94.71 40.49
N ASP A 49 -46.34 95.49 41.36
CA ASP A 49 -46.82 96.79 41.82
C ASP A 49 -46.62 97.90 40.78
N ASN A 50 -47.69 98.32 40.11
CA ASN A 50 -47.70 99.38 39.09
C ASN A 50 -47.63 100.82 39.67
N SER A 51 -47.40 100.98 40.97
CA SER A 51 -47.36 102.29 41.62
C SER A 51 -46.02 103.00 41.39
N TRP A 52 -46.07 104.32 41.15
CA TRP A 52 -44.86 105.15 41.00
C TRP A 52 -43.95 105.06 42.24
N SER A 53 -44.53 104.86 43.42
CA SER A 53 -43.84 104.61 44.68
C SER A 53 -42.94 103.37 44.62
N SER A 54 -43.39 102.29 43.99
CA SER A 54 -42.65 101.03 43.84
C SER A 54 -41.56 101.15 42.78
N MET A 55 -41.86 101.80 41.65
CA MET A 55 -40.87 102.16 40.62
C MET A 55 -39.73 103.01 41.18
N ARG A 56 -40.06 104.00 41.99
CA ARG A 56 -39.08 104.89 42.62
C ARG A 56 -38.22 104.15 43.64
N LYS A 57 -38.79 103.24 44.43
CA LYS A 57 -38.04 102.37 45.35
C LYS A 57 -37.07 101.44 44.61
N PHE A 58 -37.50 100.86 43.49
CA PHE A 58 -36.66 99.99 42.68
C PHE A 58 -35.47 100.75 42.08
N LEU A 59 -35.70 101.94 41.51
CA LEU A 59 -34.64 102.82 41.00
C LEU A 59 -33.73 103.39 42.11
N ALA A 60 -34.22 103.51 43.35
CA ALA A 60 -33.43 103.98 44.49
C ALA A 60 -32.52 102.91 45.11
N SER A 61 -32.72 101.63 44.78
CA SER A 61 -31.84 100.56 45.25
C SER A 61 -30.47 100.66 44.58
N SER A 62 -29.39 100.65 45.36
CA SER A 62 -27.99 100.87 44.92
C SER A 62 -27.40 99.79 43.99
N GLY A 63 -28.24 98.92 43.42
CA GLY A 63 -27.85 97.84 42.50
C GLY A 63 -28.88 97.51 41.42
N ALA A 64 -29.83 98.41 41.13
CA ALA A 64 -30.90 98.16 40.15
C ALA A 64 -30.36 97.83 38.74
N ILE A 65 -29.34 98.54 38.26
CA ILE A 65 -28.72 98.31 36.95
C ILE A 65 -28.00 96.96 36.89
N GLN A 66 -27.27 96.58 37.96
CA GLN A 66 -26.58 95.29 38.02
C GLN A 66 -27.55 94.10 38.01
N ARG A 67 -28.72 94.26 38.64
CA ARG A 67 -29.78 93.25 38.60
C ARG A 67 -30.38 93.09 37.20
N ILE A 68 -30.47 94.17 36.42
CA ILE A 68 -30.94 94.12 35.02
C ILE A 68 -29.87 93.51 34.10
N MET A 69 -28.59 93.74 34.36
CA MET A 69 -27.48 93.14 33.58
C MET A 69 -27.31 91.64 33.85
N ASN A 70 -27.46 91.20 35.09
CA ASN A 70 -27.30 89.80 35.49
C ASN A 70 -28.60 88.99 35.38
N PHE A 71 -29.64 89.55 34.77
CA PHE A 71 -30.91 88.87 34.61
C PHE A 71 -30.79 87.77 33.55
N ASP A 72 -31.06 86.53 33.95
CA ASP A 72 -31.12 85.41 33.02
C ASP A 72 -32.51 85.37 32.35
N PRO A 73 -32.62 85.59 31.03
CA PRO A 73 -33.91 85.53 30.35
C PRO A 73 -34.49 84.11 30.25
N ARG A 74 -33.78 83.08 30.72
CA ARG A 74 -34.33 81.72 30.93
C ARG A 74 -35.28 81.63 32.11
N THR A 75 -35.19 82.55 33.08
CA THR A 75 -36.01 82.56 34.30
C THR A 75 -37.40 83.17 34.08
N ILE A 76 -37.68 83.74 32.90
CA ILE A 76 -38.98 84.33 32.55
C ILE A 76 -40.05 83.22 32.40
N THR A 77 -41.06 83.22 33.27
CA THR A 77 -42.22 82.34 33.19
C THR A 77 -43.16 82.74 32.03
N SER A 78 -43.99 81.80 31.56
CA SER A 78 -44.93 82.05 30.46
C SER A 78 -45.95 83.15 30.78
N GLU A 79 -46.33 83.29 32.06
CA GLU A 79 -47.28 84.28 32.56
C GLU A 79 -46.71 85.70 32.47
N VAL A 80 -45.50 85.91 33.01
CA VAL A 80 -44.80 87.21 32.95
C VAL A 80 -44.51 87.61 31.50
N ARG A 81 -44.20 86.65 30.63
CA ARG A 81 -44.01 86.92 29.19
C ARG A 81 -45.29 87.43 28.55
N HIS A 82 -46.43 86.78 28.80
CA HIS A 82 -47.71 87.17 28.22
C HIS A 82 -48.14 88.56 28.69
N ASP A 83 -47.94 88.86 29.97
CA ASP A 83 -48.29 90.15 30.57
C ASP A 83 -47.45 91.31 30.04
N VAL A 84 -46.15 91.10 29.81
CA VAL A 84 -45.27 92.15 29.25
C VAL A 84 -45.43 92.22 27.73
N GLU A 85 -45.73 91.13 27.03
CA GLU A 85 -46.07 91.15 25.60
C GLU A 85 -47.39 91.88 25.33
N LYS A 86 -48.38 91.72 26.22
CA LYS A 86 -49.63 92.48 26.21
C LYS A 86 -49.38 93.97 26.41
N LEU A 87 -48.52 94.35 27.37
CA LEU A 87 -48.10 95.74 27.55
C LEU A 87 -47.34 96.30 26.34
N LEU A 88 -46.49 95.50 25.69
CA LEU A 88 -45.75 95.91 24.50
C LEU A 88 -46.67 96.13 23.29
N LYS A 89 -47.79 95.38 23.21
CA LYS A 89 -48.81 95.49 22.15
C LYS A 89 -49.77 96.66 22.39
N GLU A 90 -50.25 96.84 23.62
CA GLU A 90 -51.19 97.91 24.00
C GLU A 90 -50.53 99.29 23.97
N LYS A 91 -49.23 99.39 24.27
CA LYS A 91 -48.49 100.65 24.36
C LYS A 91 -47.26 100.69 23.45
N ALA A 92 -47.41 100.19 22.22
CA ALA A 92 -46.33 100.04 21.26
C ALA A 92 -45.58 101.35 20.94
N SER A 93 -46.26 102.50 20.98
CA SER A 93 -45.66 103.84 20.79
C SER A 93 -44.71 104.23 21.94
N SER A 94 -44.96 103.73 23.15
CA SER A 94 -44.15 103.99 24.35
C SER A 94 -42.87 103.14 24.41
N PHE A 95 -42.70 102.12 23.56
CA PHE A 95 -41.51 101.24 23.53
C PHE A 95 -40.63 101.45 22.28
N ASP A 96 -41.02 102.37 21.39
CA ASP A 96 -40.20 102.75 20.24
C ASP A 96 -39.01 103.63 20.66
N HIS A 97 -37.84 103.34 20.09
CA HIS A 97 -36.59 103.99 20.46
C HIS A 97 -36.63 105.50 20.15
N ALA A 98 -37.28 105.92 19.06
CA ALA A 98 -37.35 107.33 18.67
C ALA A 98 -38.23 108.16 19.63
N THR A 99 -39.33 107.59 20.11
CA THR A 99 -40.28 108.25 21.01
C THR A 99 -39.72 108.36 22.43
N ILE A 100 -39.14 107.28 22.96
CA ILE A 100 -38.58 107.29 24.31
C ILE A 100 -37.31 108.14 24.39
N TYR A 101 -36.43 108.09 23.39
CA TYR A 101 -35.18 108.85 23.40
C TYR A 101 -35.42 110.38 23.47
N ARG A 102 -36.52 110.86 22.88
CA ARG A 102 -36.96 112.25 22.98
C ARG A 102 -37.41 112.66 24.39
N VAL A 103 -37.96 111.72 25.17
CA VAL A 103 -38.52 111.97 26.49
C VAL A 103 -37.50 111.70 27.60
N SER A 104 -36.64 110.69 27.44
CA SER A 104 -35.53 110.41 28.34
C SER A 104 -34.45 109.55 27.69
N VAL A 105 -33.20 110.04 27.74
CA VAL A 105 -32.01 109.33 27.26
C VAL A 105 -31.76 108.04 28.06
N ALA A 106 -32.15 107.98 29.34
CA ALA A 106 -31.96 106.80 30.20
C ALA A 106 -33.06 105.72 30.05
N ALA A 107 -34.25 106.07 29.54
CA ALA A 107 -35.34 105.11 29.36
C ALA A 107 -35.23 104.30 28.05
N ALA A 108 -34.53 104.81 27.03
CA ALA A 108 -34.44 104.15 25.72
C ALA A 108 -33.65 102.82 25.73
N PRO A 109 -32.51 102.69 26.44
CA PRO A 109 -31.81 101.41 26.58
C PRO A 109 -32.62 100.36 27.34
N LEU A 110 -33.41 100.79 28.34
CA LEU A 110 -34.29 99.91 29.13
C LEU A 110 -35.42 99.31 28.27
N ALA A 111 -36.03 100.09 27.39
CA ALA A 111 -37.06 99.60 26.47
C ALA A 111 -36.52 98.56 25.45
N LYS A 112 -35.31 98.80 24.94
CA LYS A 112 -34.62 97.86 24.04
C LYS A 112 -34.29 96.54 24.73
N TRP A 113 -33.89 96.59 26.00
CA TRP A 113 -33.65 95.42 26.84
C TRP A 113 -34.92 94.60 27.09
N VAL A 114 -36.03 95.24 27.48
CA VAL A 114 -37.34 94.56 27.68
C VAL A 114 -37.76 93.81 26.41
N THR A 115 -37.61 94.43 25.24
CA THR A 115 -37.98 93.84 23.95
C THR A 115 -37.06 92.68 23.56
N ALA A 116 -35.75 92.79 23.82
CA ALA A 116 -34.78 91.73 23.56
C ALA A 116 -34.99 90.50 24.47
N CYS A 117 -35.32 90.71 25.76
CA CYS A 117 -35.61 89.63 26.71
C CYS A 117 -36.83 88.80 26.29
N ILE A 118 -37.91 89.44 25.84
CA ILE A 118 -39.10 88.74 25.36
C ILE A 118 -38.80 87.95 24.08
N ARG A 119 -38.09 88.55 23.11
CA ARG A 119 -37.71 87.88 21.85
C ARG A 119 -36.81 86.65 22.10
N TYR A 120 -35.85 86.76 23.01
CA TYR A 120 -34.98 85.64 23.39
C TYR A 120 -35.77 84.50 24.04
N SER A 121 -36.65 84.83 24.98
CA SER A 121 -37.50 83.87 25.69
C SER A 121 -38.44 83.09 24.75
N THR A 122 -39.02 83.76 23.75
CA THR A 122 -39.90 83.12 22.74
C THR A 122 -39.16 82.13 21.85
N VAL A 123 -37.90 82.42 21.47
CA VAL A 123 -37.11 81.50 20.63
C VAL A 123 -36.53 80.36 21.46
N LEU A 124 -36.18 80.59 22.72
CA LEU A 124 -35.71 79.54 23.62
C LEU A 124 -36.74 78.42 23.81
N VAL A 125 -38.03 78.75 23.88
CA VAL A 125 -39.12 77.74 23.92
C VAL A 125 -39.19 76.90 22.64
N LYS A 126 -38.87 77.48 21.47
CA LYS A 126 -38.84 76.74 20.19
C LYS A 126 -37.60 75.86 20.05
N VAL A 127 -36.47 76.28 20.60
CA VAL A 127 -35.18 75.59 20.48
C VAL A 127 -35.01 74.48 21.54
N ALA A 128 -35.54 74.65 22.75
CA ALA A 128 -35.46 73.66 23.82
C ALA A 128 -35.90 72.22 23.44
N PRO A 129 -37.04 71.99 22.74
CA PRO A 129 -37.41 70.63 22.33
C PRO A 129 -36.47 70.08 21.24
N MET A 130 -35.87 70.93 20.41
CA MET A 130 -34.90 70.52 19.38
C MET A 130 -33.55 70.16 20.01
N GLU A 131 -33.05 70.94 20.96
CA GLU A 131 -31.85 70.63 21.73
C GLU A 131 -32.01 69.33 22.52
N LYS A 132 -33.19 69.09 23.13
CA LYS A 132 -33.47 67.84 23.84
C LYS A 132 -33.50 66.64 22.89
N LYS A 133 -34.11 66.77 21.71
CA LYS A 133 -34.10 65.71 20.67
C LYS A 133 -32.69 65.46 20.14
N LEU A 134 -31.90 66.51 19.95
CA LEU A 134 -30.51 66.40 19.48
C LEU A 134 -29.67 65.68 20.54
N SER A 135 -29.77 66.06 21.82
CA SER A 135 -29.10 65.39 22.92
C SER A 135 -29.45 63.90 23.02
N GLN A 136 -30.74 63.55 22.92
CA GLN A 136 -31.19 62.16 22.95
C GLN A 136 -30.67 61.36 21.75
N ALA A 137 -30.70 61.93 20.54
CA ALA A 137 -30.19 61.29 19.35
C ALA A 137 -28.66 61.12 19.39
N THR A 138 -27.92 62.08 19.94
CA THR A 138 -26.46 61.97 20.10
C THR A 138 -26.09 60.90 21.13
N GLU A 139 -26.85 60.78 22.21
CA GLU A 139 -26.63 59.74 23.23
C GLU A 139 -26.94 58.33 22.67
N GLN A 140 -28.03 58.20 21.91
CA GLN A 140 -28.35 56.97 21.18
C GLN A 140 -27.30 56.61 20.12
N LEU A 141 -26.79 57.59 19.39
CA LEU A 141 -25.72 57.38 18.42
C LEU A 141 -24.44 56.91 19.11
N GLN A 142 -24.06 57.56 20.21
CA GLN A 142 -22.84 57.23 20.94
C GLN A 142 -22.91 55.82 21.54
N THR A 143 -24.04 55.45 22.14
CA THR A 143 -24.29 54.09 22.65
C THR A 143 -24.33 53.03 21.53
N ALA A 144 -24.84 53.36 20.35
CA ALA A 144 -24.80 52.46 19.20
C ALA A 144 -23.37 52.29 18.65
N VAL A 145 -22.58 53.36 18.60
CA VAL A 145 -21.19 53.34 18.15
C VAL A 145 -20.30 52.53 19.10
N THR A 146 -20.48 52.67 20.41
CA THR A 146 -19.73 51.85 21.39
C THR A 146 -20.06 50.37 21.25
N ARG A 147 -21.35 50.02 21.12
CA ARG A 147 -21.76 48.62 20.87
C ARG A 147 -21.21 48.08 19.56
N LEU A 148 -21.19 48.89 18.50
CA LEU A 148 -20.64 48.49 17.22
C LEU A 148 -19.12 48.23 17.31
N ALA A 149 -18.39 49.03 18.09
CA ALA A 149 -16.98 48.80 18.38
C ALA A 149 -16.77 47.48 19.16
N GLU A 150 -17.54 47.25 20.22
CA GLU A 150 -17.50 46.01 21.01
C GLU A 150 -17.75 44.77 20.13
N TYR A 151 -18.79 44.79 19.29
CA TYR A 151 -19.08 43.67 18.40
C TYR A 151 -18.01 43.47 17.31
N LYS A 152 -17.39 44.54 16.81
CA LYS A 152 -16.27 44.43 15.87
C LYS A 152 -15.06 43.77 16.52
N GLU A 153 -14.77 44.10 17.77
CA GLU A 153 -13.66 43.49 18.51
C GLU A 153 -13.91 42.01 18.78
N GLN A 154 -15.13 41.65 19.20
CA GLN A 154 -15.54 40.25 19.34
C GLN A 154 -15.48 39.49 18.01
N LEU A 155 -15.85 40.12 16.89
CA LEU A 155 -15.75 39.50 15.57
C LEU A 155 -14.30 39.17 15.23
N VAL A 156 -13.38 40.11 15.48
CA VAL A 156 -11.94 39.89 15.24
C VAL A 156 -11.38 38.78 16.14
N GLU A 157 -11.81 38.71 17.40
CA GLU A 157 -11.42 37.63 18.29
C GLU A 157 -11.90 36.26 17.79
N ILE A 158 -13.17 36.17 17.38
CA ILE A 158 -13.75 34.95 16.82
C ILE A 158 -13.05 34.58 15.50
N ASP A 159 -12.79 35.54 14.61
CA ASP A 159 -12.09 35.28 13.34
C ASP A 159 -10.67 34.73 13.59
N ASN A 160 -9.97 35.26 14.60
CA ASN A 160 -8.67 34.74 15.01
C ASN A 160 -8.75 33.32 15.59
N GLN A 161 -9.78 33.03 16.39
CA GLN A 161 -10.02 31.67 16.90
C GLN A 161 -10.38 30.70 15.76
N VAL A 162 -11.21 31.11 14.81
CA VAL A 162 -11.57 30.33 13.63
C VAL A 162 -10.35 30.08 12.75
N ALA A 163 -9.49 31.07 12.57
CA ALA A 163 -8.23 30.90 11.82
C ALA A 163 -7.33 29.84 12.48
N LYS A 164 -7.10 29.94 13.81
CA LYS A 164 -6.33 28.94 14.55
C LYS A 164 -6.93 27.54 14.45
N LEU A 165 -8.25 27.41 14.63
CA LEU A 165 -8.93 26.13 14.53
C LEU A 165 -8.87 25.55 13.12
N LYS A 166 -8.90 26.39 12.07
CA LYS A 166 -8.70 25.95 10.68
C LYS A 166 -7.29 25.42 10.46
N ASP A 167 -6.27 26.13 10.94
CA ASP A 167 -4.87 25.70 10.82
C ASP A 167 -4.64 24.37 11.55
N GLU A 168 -5.13 24.23 12.80
CA GLU A 168 -5.07 22.98 13.57
C GLU A 168 -5.83 21.84 12.86
N PHE A 169 -7.01 22.13 12.30
CA PHE A 169 -7.77 21.14 11.56
C PHE A 169 -7.02 20.65 10.31
N GLU A 170 -6.39 21.55 9.56
CA GLU A 170 -5.58 21.18 8.39
C GLU A 170 -4.37 20.32 8.79
N GLU A 171 -3.66 20.68 9.86
CA GLU A 171 -2.52 19.91 10.36
C GLU A 171 -2.94 18.50 10.79
N ARG A 172 -4.00 18.39 11.61
CA ARG A 172 -4.54 17.11 12.06
C ARG A 172 -5.06 16.25 10.92
N THR A 173 -5.67 16.88 9.91
CA THR A 173 -6.15 16.14 8.72
C THR A 173 -4.98 15.59 7.91
N ARG A 174 -3.88 16.34 7.77
CA ARG A 174 -2.66 15.84 7.12
C ARG A 174 -2.04 14.69 7.91
N GLU A 175 -1.90 14.84 9.24
CA GLU A 175 -1.41 13.75 10.10
C GLU A 175 -2.27 12.49 9.96
N ALA A 176 -3.59 12.63 10.03
CA ALA A 176 -4.53 11.51 9.89
C ALA A 176 -4.39 10.81 8.54
N GLU A 177 -4.22 11.56 7.43
CA GLU A 177 -4.04 10.96 6.11
C GLU A 177 -2.69 10.24 5.99
N THR A 178 -1.61 10.81 6.52
CA THR A 178 -0.30 10.12 6.53
C THR A 178 -0.32 8.82 7.33
N LEU A 179 -0.99 8.81 8.48
CA LEU A 179 -1.18 7.62 9.30
C LEU A 179 -2.07 6.59 8.59
N ARG A 180 -3.14 7.02 7.93
CA ARG A 180 -4.01 6.16 7.14
C ARG A 180 -3.25 5.48 6.00
N MET A 181 -2.47 6.24 5.22
CA MET A 181 -1.63 5.69 4.16
C MET A 181 -0.58 4.71 4.70
N GLY A 182 0.01 5.01 5.87
CA GLY A 182 0.94 4.13 6.55
C GLY A 182 0.28 2.81 7.00
N LEU A 183 -0.93 2.90 7.57
CA LEU A 183 -1.73 1.75 7.98
C LEU A 183 -2.06 0.86 6.77
N GLU A 184 -2.51 1.45 5.66
CA GLU A 184 -2.87 0.71 4.45
C GLU A 184 -1.66 -0.03 3.84
N ARG A 185 -0.47 0.59 3.86
CA ARG A 185 0.78 -0.09 3.48
C ARG A 185 1.15 -1.22 4.43
N ALA A 186 0.97 -1.03 5.73
CA ALA A 186 1.25 -2.05 6.71
C ALA A 186 0.29 -3.24 6.57
N THR A 187 -1.02 -3.00 6.43
CA THR A 187 -2.02 -4.07 6.28
C THR A 187 -1.84 -4.86 4.99
N THR A 188 -1.54 -4.20 3.88
CA THR A 188 -1.23 -4.88 2.60
C THR A 188 0.04 -5.72 2.71
N THR A 189 1.08 -5.21 3.36
CA THR A 189 2.32 -5.97 3.61
C THR A 189 2.06 -7.19 4.51
N LEU A 190 1.25 -7.02 5.55
CA LEU A 190 0.87 -8.11 6.47
C LEU A 190 0.03 -9.18 5.76
N ALA A 191 -0.88 -8.78 4.89
CA ALA A 191 -1.67 -9.70 4.06
C ALA A 191 -0.78 -10.52 3.11
N LYS A 192 0.19 -9.87 2.46
CA LYS A 192 1.20 -10.55 1.62
C LYS A 192 2.01 -11.55 2.44
N ALA A 193 2.48 -11.16 3.63
CA ALA A 193 3.25 -12.02 4.52
C ALA A 193 2.47 -13.23 5.01
N ASN A 194 1.21 -13.04 5.43
CA ASN A 194 0.34 -14.14 5.88
C ASN A 194 0.04 -15.12 4.74
N SER A 195 -0.24 -14.62 3.53
CA SER A 195 -0.46 -15.47 2.36
C SER A 195 0.79 -16.29 2.01
N LEU A 196 1.96 -15.64 1.99
CA LEU A 196 3.23 -16.32 1.74
C LEU A 196 3.51 -17.39 2.79
N MET A 197 3.33 -17.06 4.08
CA MET A 197 3.54 -17.98 5.19
C MET A 197 2.61 -19.20 5.11
N GLN A 198 1.35 -19.00 4.73
CA GLN A 198 0.39 -20.10 4.58
C GLN A 198 0.77 -21.04 3.42
N LYS A 199 1.19 -20.50 2.28
CA LYS A 199 1.65 -21.30 1.13
C LYS A 199 2.94 -22.05 1.46
N MET A 200 3.89 -21.38 2.11
CA MET A 200 5.16 -21.97 2.54
C MET A 200 5.01 -22.98 3.67
N ALA A 201 3.95 -22.92 4.49
CA ALA A 201 3.73 -23.89 5.56
C ALA A 201 3.53 -25.31 5.00
N GLY A 202 2.74 -25.45 3.94
CA GLY A 202 2.54 -26.74 3.26
C GLY A 202 3.83 -27.28 2.66
N GLU A 203 4.60 -26.41 1.98
CA GLU A 203 5.89 -26.81 1.39
C GLU A 203 6.93 -27.15 2.46
N ARG A 204 6.95 -26.43 3.58
CA ARG A 204 7.81 -26.75 4.71
C ARG A 204 7.53 -28.16 5.23
N ASP A 205 6.26 -28.51 5.44
CA ASP A 205 5.90 -29.84 5.93
C ASP A 205 6.28 -30.92 4.92
N ARG A 206 6.05 -30.68 3.62
CA ARG A 206 6.46 -31.59 2.55
C ARG A 206 7.97 -31.79 2.51
N TRP A 207 8.76 -30.71 2.48
CA TRP A 207 10.22 -30.79 2.49
C TRP A 207 10.75 -31.46 3.77
N THR A 208 10.11 -31.20 4.91
CA THR A 208 10.48 -31.87 6.16
C THR A 208 10.26 -33.39 6.06
N ASN A 209 9.17 -33.84 5.44
CA ASN A 209 8.91 -35.25 5.23
C ASN A 209 9.88 -35.86 4.19
N GLN A 210 10.12 -35.18 3.07
CA GLN A 210 11.09 -35.62 2.06
C GLN A 210 12.50 -35.76 2.65
N VAL A 211 12.95 -34.80 3.45
CA VAL A 211 14.26 -34.88 4.13
C VAL A 211 14.30 -36.06 5.11
N ARG A 212 13.20 -36.33 5.82
CA ARG A 212 13.12 -37.53 6.70
C ARG A 212 13.17 -38.82 5.90
N GLU A 213 12.49 -38.90 4.76
CA GLU A 213 12.52 -40.07 3.87
C GLU A 213 13.92 -40.28 3.29
N ILE A 214 14.53 -39.24 2.73
CA ILE A 214 15.90 -39.28 2.20
C ILE A 214 16.90 -39.70 3.28
N ASN A 215 16.78 -39.20 4.51
CA ASN A 215 17.67 -39.60 5.59
C ASN A 215 17.52 -41.09 5.95
N LYS A 216 16.28 -41.61 6.00
CA LYS A 216 16.03 -43.04 6.21
C LYS A 216 16.60 -43.87 5.06
N GLU A 217 16.41 -43.43 3.82
CA GLU A 217 16.97 -44.11 2.65
C GLU A 217 18.50 -44.04 2.63
N ALA A 218 19.10 -42.93 3.06
CA ALA A 218 20.55 -42.76 3.17
C ALA A 218 21.17 -43.71 4.19
N GLU A 219 20.51 -43.96 5.32
CA GLU A 219 20.93 -44.98 6.30
C GLU A 219 20.93 -46.38 5.68
N LEU A 220 19.91 -46.70 4.86
CA LEU A 220 19.76 -47.99 4.19
C LEU A 220 20.58 -48.11 2.89
N LEU A 221 21.14 -47.00 2.39
CA LEU A 221 21.81 -46.92 1.08
C LEU A 221 22.94 -47.94 0.94
N SER A 222 23.76 -48.10 1.98
CA SER A 222 24.88 -49.04 1.96
C SER A 222 24.41 -50.49 1.76
N THR A 223 23.32 -50.87 2.43
CA THR A 223 22.73 -52.20 2.33
C THR A 223 22.02 -52.39 0.99
N HIS A 224 21.20 -51.43 0.55
CA HIS A 224 20.54 -51.47 -0.75
C HIS A 224 21.55 -51.55 -1.89
N THR A 225 22.63 -50.76 -1.84
CA THR A 225 23.69 -50.79 -2.87
C THR A 225 24.40 -52.13 -2.88
N CYS A 226 24.69 -52.70 -1.70
CA CYS A 226 25.32 -54.02 -1.59
C CYS A 226 24.42 -55.12 -2.19
N LEU A 227 23.12 -55.11 -1.87
CA LEU A 227 22.16 -56.07 -2.40
C LEU A 227 21.99 -55.90 -3.92
N SER A 228 21.85 -54.67 -4.42
CA SER A 228 21.77 -54.39 -5.86
C SER A 228 23.02 -54.83 -6.61
N ALA A 229 24.21 -54.60 -6.04
CA ALA A 229 25.47 -55.06 -6.63
C ALA A 229 25.57 -56.60 -6.66
N ALA A 230 25.15 -57.27 -5.58
CA ALA A 230 25.07 -58.73 -5.54
C ALA A 230 24.06 -59.28 -6.56
N TYR A 231 22.92 -58.61 -6.70
CA TYR A 231 21.88 -58.93 -7.67
C TYR A 231 22.43 -58.87 -9.11
N CYS A 232 23.07 -57.76 -9.49
CA CYS A 232 23.67 -57.59 -10.81
C CYS A 232 24.81 -58.58 -11.09
N THR A 233 25.59 -58.95 -10.08
CA THR A 233 26.79 -59.77 -10.26
C THR A 233 26.47 -61.27 -10.33
N TYR A 234 25.56 -61.75 -9.48
CA TYR A 234 25.34 -63.19 -9.29
C TYR A 234 24.04 -63.70 -9.91
N LEU A 235 22.98 -62.88 -9.96
CA LEU A 235 21.63 -63.36 -10.26
C LEU A 235 21.23 -63.32 -11.74
N GLY A 236 22.01 -62.67 -12.61
CA GLY A 236 21.65 -62.49 -14.03
C GLY A 236 21.41 -63.78 -14.81
N HIS A 237 22.10 -64.87 -14.48
CA HIS A 237 21.94 -66.15 -15.17
C HIS A 237 20.70 -66.94 -14.72
N PHE A 238 20.26 -66.74 -13.48
CA PHE A 238 19.21 -67.54 -12.86
C PHE A 238 17.81 -67.12 -13.32
N SER A 239 16.87 -68.05 -13.23
CA SER A 239 15.45 -67.80 -13.45
C SER A 239 14.83 -66.97 -12.33
N GLU A 240 13.70 -66.33 -12.64
CA GLU A 240 12.95 -65.47 -11.71
C GLU A 240 12.70 -66.12 -10.34
N ASP A 241 12.30 -67.39 -10.28
CA ASP A 241 12.01 -68.09 -9.03
C ASP A 241 13.23 -68.16 -8.11
N VAL A 242 14.40 -68.45 -8.68
CA VAL A 242 15.67 -68.52 -7.92
C VAL A 242 16.09 -67.13 -7.48
N ARG A 243 15.87 -66.10 -8.31
CA ARG A 243 16.13 -64.71 -7.92
C ARG A 243 15.25 -64.28 -6.76
N GLN A 244 13.97 -64.64 -6.76
CA GLN A 244 13.04 -64.33 -5.67
C GLN A 244 13.42 -65.05 -4.37
N LEU A 245 13.84 -66.31 -4.44
CA LEU A 245 14.34 -67.05 -3.27
C LEU A 245 15.60 -66.40 -2.69
N ALA A 246 16.58 -66.08 -3.54
CA ALA A 246 17.81 -65.40 -3.10
C ALA A 246 17.49 -64.01 -2.53
N HIS A 247 16.58 -63.27 -3.17
CA HIS A 247 16.12 -61.97 -2.70
C HIS A 247 15.52 -62.07 -1.29
N ALA A 248 14.58 -63.00 -1.07
CA ALA A 248 13.94 -63.21 0.22
C ALA A 248 14.96 -63.59 1.32
N GLU A 249 15.87 -64.52 1.01
CA GLU A 249 16.92 -64.95 1.94
C GLU A 249 17.86 -63.79 2.30
N TRP A 250 18.26 -62.97 1.33
CA TRP A 250 19.15 -61.85 1.55
C TRP A 250 18.49 -60.72 2.35
N THR A 251 17.21 -60.44 2.09
CA THR A 251 16.44 -59.45 2.86
C THR A 251 16.23 -59.91 4.30
N GLU A 252 15.94 -61.20 4.52
CA GLU A 252 15.76 -61.77 5.86
C GLU A 252 17.07 -61.72 6.66
N LYS A 253 18.19 -62.14 6.05
CA LYS A 253 19.52 -62.10 6.70
C LYS A 253 19.97 -60.69 7.05
N ARG A 254 19.52 -59.68 6.32
CA ARG A 254 19.86 -58.26 6.57
C ARG A 254 18.82 -57.54 7.43
N GLY A 255 17.67 -58.16 7.72
CA GLY A 255 16.60 -57.56 8.52
C GLY A 255 16.00 -56.31 7.87
N ILE A 256 15.84 -56.31 6.54
CA ILE A 256 15.24 -55.18 5.80
C ILE A 256 13.79 -55.51 5.48
N ASP A 257 12.87 -54.60 5.81
CA ASP A 257 11.43 -54.80 5.61
C ASP A 257 11.01 -54.84 4.13
N SER A 258 11.68 -54.07 3.27
CA SER A 258 11.44 -54.12 1.83
C SER A 258 12.68 -53.68 1.03
N PHE A 259 13.04 -54.50 0.04
CA PHE A 259 14.02 -54.17 -0.99
C PHE A 259 13.34 -54.43 -2.32
N ASP A 260 13.41 -53.47 -3.24
CA ASP A 260 12.93 -53.65 -4.61
C ASP A 260 14.00 -53.19 -5.59
N PHE A 261 14.69 -54.17 -6.18
CA PHE A 261 15.81 -53.95 -7.08
C PHE A 261 15.45 -53.04 -8.27
N LEU A 262 14.28 -53.23 -8.88
CA LEU A 262 13.88 -52.47 -10.06
C LEU A 262 13.67 -51.00 -9.75
N ARG A 263 12.93 -50.72 -8.66
CA ARG A 263 12.63 -49.35 -8.23
C ARG A 263 13.87 -48.58 -7.77
N ILE A 264 14.85 -49.27 -7.18
CA ILE A 264 16.09 -48.65 -6.72
C ILE A 264 17.01 -48.30 -7.89
N MET A 265 17.08 -49.18 -8.91
CA MET A 265 18.05 -49.04 -10.00
C MET A 265 17.49 -48.32 -11.24
N SER A 266 16.16 -48.24 -11.41
CA SER A 266 15.53 -47.63 -12.58
C SER A 266 14.32 -46.78 -12.21
N SER A 267 14.07 -45.75 -13.02
CA SER A 267 12.84 -44.95 -12.94
C SER A 267 11.72 -45.57 -13.77
N GLU A 268 10.47 -45.25 -13.44
CA GLU A 268 9.30 -45.70 -14.21
C GLU A 268 9.35 -45.22 -15.66
N SER A 269 9.88 -44.02 -15.91
CA SER A 269 10.12 -43.47 -17.24
C SER A 269 11.11 -44.29 -18.07
N GLU A 270 12.19 -44.79 -17.46
CA GLU A 270 13.16 -45.66 -18.15
C GLU A 270 12.52 -46.99 -18.53
N LEU A 271 11.75 -47.61 -17.61
CA LEU A 271 11.01 -48.84 -17.87
C LEU A 271 10.00 -48.68 -19.02
N LEU A 272 9.29 -47.56 -19.07
CA LEU A 272 8.37 -47.22 -20.16
C LEU A 272 9.08 -47.02 -21.48
N THR A 273 10.26 -46.38 -21.44
CA THR A 273 11.10 -46.19 -22.63
C THR A 273 11.57 -47.53 -23.18
N TRP A 274 11.98 -48.47 -22.32
CA TRP A 274 12.36 -49.81 -22.77
C TRP A 274 11.19 -50.60 -23.34
N LYS A 275 10.01 -50.49 -22.72
CA LYS A 275 8.77 -51.08 -23.27
C LYS A 275 8.45 -50.51 -24.66
N ALA A 276 8.59 -49.20 -24.86
CA ALA A 276 8.40 -48.55 -26.15
C ALA A 276 9.45 -48.99 -27.19
N GLN A 277 10.66 -49.34 -26.74
CA GLN A 277 11.75 -49.88 -27.56
C GLN A 277 11.61 -51.40 -27.85
N GLY A 278 10.50 -52.02 -27.46
CA GLY A 278 10.21 -53.43 -27.74
C GLY A 278 10.69 -54.41 -26.67
N LEU A 279 11.19 -53.95 -25.52
CA LEU A 279 11.44 -54.84 -24.38
C LEU A 279 10.09 -55.31 -23.81
N SER A 280 10.02 -56.58 -23.46
CA SER A 280 8.83 -57.14 -22.82
C SER A 280 8.61 -56.58 -21.40
N ALA A 281 7.35 -56.49 -21.00
CA ALA A 281 6.94 -55.87 -19.73
C ALA A 281 7.06 -56.80 -18.51
N ASP A 282 7.60 -58.01 -18.68
CA ASP A 282 7.85 -58.93 -17.58
C ASP A 282 9.01 -58.48 -16.70
N ARG A 283 8.94 -58.90 -15.43
CA ARG A 283 9.91 -58.54 -14.41
C ARG A 283 11.33 -59.00 -14.76
N LEU A 284 11.49 -60.23 -15.25
CA LEU A 284 12.79 -60.79 -15.63
C LEU A 284 13.49 -59.93 -16.69
N SER A 285 12.78 -59.54 -17.74
CA SER A 285 13.32 -58.74 -18.84
C SER A 285 13.70 -57.32 -18.40
N GLN A 286 12.89 -56.70 -17.51
CA GLN A 286 13.21 -55.42 -16.91
C GLN A 286 14.45 -55.51 -16.00
N GLU A 287 14.55 -56.54 -15.16
CA GLU A 287 15.71 -56.77 -14.29
C GLU A 287 16.98 -56.98 -15.12
N ASN A 288 16.88 -57.76 -16.21
CA ASN A 288 17.98 -57.98 -17.13
C ASN A 288 18.43 -56.69 -17.82
N ALA A 289 17.48 -55.83 -18.24
CA ALA A 289 17.81 -54.54 -18.83
C ALA A 289 18.58 -53.63 -17.85
N VAL A 290 18.19 -53.62 -16.57
CA VAL A 290 18.93 -52.93 -15.51
C VAL A 290 20.35 -53.50 -15.37
N MET A 291 20.50 -54.83 -15.33
CA MET A 291 21.82 -55.47 -15.23
C MET A 291 22.71 -55.15 -16.43
N ILE A 292 22.13 -55.05 -17.64
CA ILE A 292 22.85 -54.65 -18.85
C ILE A 292 23.32 -53.19 -18.75
N LYS A 293 22.47 -52.29 -18.25
CA LYS A 293 22.77 -50.87 -18.13
C LYS A 293 23.90 -50.59 -17.14
N PHE A 294 23.85 -51.23 -15.96
CA PHE A 294 24.80 -50.99 -14.86
C PHE A 294 25.96 -52.00 -14.80
N GLY A 295 25.94 -53.03 -15.64
CA GLY A 295 26.98 -54.05 -15.69
C GLY A 295 28.33 -53.51 -16.15
N THR A 296 29.38 -53.81 -15.40
CA THR A 296 30.76 -53.41 -15.73
C THR A 296 31.43 -54.32 -16.76
N MET A 297 31.06 -55.60 -16.73
CA MET A 297 31.58 -56.63 -17.64
C MET A 297 30.69 -56.75 -18.88
N VAL A 298 31.24 -57.33 -19.94
CA VAL A 298 30.49 -57.55 -21.19
C VAL A 298 29.33 -58.52 -20.92
N PRO A 299 28.09 -58.15 -21.24
CA PRO A 299 26.95 -59.02 -21.06
C PRO A 299 26.95 -60.13 -22.12
N PHE A 300 26.87 -61.37 -21.66
CA PHE A 300 26.60 -62.56 -22.44
C PHE A 300 25.12 -62.92 -22.29
N ILE A 301 24.35 -62.57 -23.30
CA ILE A 301 22.89 -62.60 -23.32
C ILE A 301 22.43 -63.88 -23.99
N VAL A 302 21.58 -64.62 -23.29
CA VAL A 302 20.91 -65.79 -23.82
C VAL A 302 19.46 -65.44 -24.06
N ASP A 303 19.11 -65.40 -25.33
CA ASP A 303 17.83 -64.92 -25.80
C ASP A 303 17.34 -65.82 -26.95
N PRO A 304 16.59 -66.89 -26.62
CA PRO A 304 16.03 -67.80 -27.62
C PRO A 304 15.09 -67.08 -28.61
N ASN A 305 14.40 -66.03 -28.16
CA ASN A 305 13.36 -65.33 -28.94
C ASN A 305 13.87 -64.07 -29.65
N SER A 306 15.15 -63.71 -29.47
CA SER A 306 15.79 -62.51 -30.08
C SER A 306 15.15 -61.16 -29.70
N GLN A 307 14.30 -61.10 -28.66
CA GLN A 307 13.62 -59.88 -28.19
C GLN A 307 14.62 -58.87 -27.59
N ALA A 308 15.56 -59.34 -26.78
CA ALA A 308 16.57 -58.48 -26.15
C ALA A 308 17.50 -57.86 -27.20
N ILE A 309 17.79 -58.59 -28.28
CA ILE A 309 18.60 -58.08 -29.40
C ILE A 309 17.86 -56.94 -30.11
N GLU A 310 16.57 -57.11 -30.42
CA GLU A 310 15.77 -56.07 -31.06
C GLU A 310 15.71 -54.79 -30.20
N TRP A 311 15.49 -54.96 -28.89
CA TRP A 311 15.55 -53.87 -27.94
C TRP A 311 16.92 -53.17 -27.93
N LEU A 312 18.02 -53.92 -27.84
CA LEU A 312 19.38 -53.35 -27.84
C LEU A 312 19.70 -52.57 -29.12
N LYS A 313 19.23 -53.04 -30.28
CA LYS A 313 19.41 -52.32 -31.55
C LYS A 313 18.73 -50.95 -31.53
N GLN A 314 17.54 -50.86 -30.95
CA GLN A 314 16.81 -49.60 -30.82
C GLN A 314 17.41 -48.71 -29.72
N HIS A 315 17.86 -49.30 -28.62
CA HIS A 315 18.38 -48.59 -27.46
C HIS A 315 19.76 -47.96 -27.72
N ALA A 316 20.69 -48.71 -28.31
CA ALA A 316 22.10 -48.31 -28.43
C ALA A 316 22.43 -47.47 -29.68
N GLN A 317 21.43 -46.80 -30.28
CA GLN A 317 21.48 -45.90 -31.45
C GLN A 317 22.86 -45.90 -32.17
N ASN A 318 22.95 -46.59 -33.32
CA ASN A 318 24.19 -46.96 -34.05
C ASN A 318 24.86 -48.28 -33.61
N ALA A 319 24.08 -49.27 -33.19
CA ALA A 319 24.59 -50.62 -32.97
C ALA A 319 24.83 -51.35 -34.30
N GLU A 320 26.05 -51.86 -34.50
CA GLU A 320 26.37 -52.78 -35.60
C GLU A 320 26.11 -54.23 -35.15
N VAL A 321 25.44 -55.01 -35.99
CA VAL A 321 25.03 -56.39 -35.66
C VAL A 321 25.77 -57.33 -36.60
N VAL A 322 26.51 -58.28 -36.03
CA VAL A 322 27.40 -59.18 -36.77
C VAL A 322 27.23 -60.61 -36.25
N LEU A 323 27.32 -61.61 -37.13
CA LEU A 323 27.30 -63.02 -36.74
C LEU A 323 28.71 -63.47 -36.33
N GLN A 324 28.83 -64.37 -35.34
CA GLN A 324 30.15 -64.89 -34.94
C GLN A 324 30.89 -65.56 -36.11
N GLN A 325 30.16 -66.24 -36.99
CA GLN A 325 30.74 -66.96 -38.14
C GLN A 325 31.08 -66.04 -39.33
N ASP A 326 30.79 -64.74 -39.26
CA ASP A 326 31.09 -63.81 -40.36
C ASP A 326 32.61 -63.60 -40.46
N PRO A 327 33.25 -63.86 -41.62
CA PRO A 327 34.68 -63.58 -41.81
C PRO A 327 35.05 -62.11 -41.60
N LYS A 328 34.09 -61.19 -41.68
CA LYS A 328 34.30 -59.75 -41.45
C LYS A 328 34.25 -59.34 -39.98
N LEU A 329 33.90 -60.25 -39.07
CA LEU A 329 33.75 -59.96 -37.64
C LEU A 329 34.98 -59.25 -37.05
N VAL A 330 36.18 -59.78 -37.29
CA VAL A 330 37.43 -59.19 -36.77
C VAL A 330 37.63 -57.77 -37.32
N SER A 331 37.38 -57.56 -38.61
CA SER A 331 37.53 -56.24 -39.23
C SER A 331 36.50 -55.23 -38.72
N GLN A 332 35.24 -55.64 -38.54
CA GLN A 332 34.19 -54.79 -37.98
C GLN A 332 34.41 -54.49 -36.49
N LEU A 333 34.92 -55.46 -35.74
CA LEU A 333 35.31 -55.27 -34.35
C LEU A 333 36.46 -54.26 -34.22
N GLU A 334 37.51 -54.39 -35.06
CA GLU A 334 38.61 -53.42 -35.11
C GLU A 334 38.11 -51.99 -35.38
N LEU A 335 37.20 -51.81 -36.34
CA LEU A 335 36.62 -50.51 -36.67
C LEU A 335 35.74 -49.99 -35.53
N SER A 336 34.92 -50.85 -34.94
CA SER A 336 34.01 -50.48 -33.85
C SER A 336 34.78 -50.03 -32.60
N VAL A 337 35.86 -50.72 -32.26
CA VAL A 337 36.74 -50.35 -31.13
C VAL A 337 37.41 -49.00 -31.37
N ARG A 338 37.88 -48.72 -32.60
CA ARG A 338 38.49 -47.43 -32.95
C ARG A 338 37.50 -46.27 -32.93
N PHE A 339 36.31 -46.48 -33.49
CA PHE A 339 35.28 -45.44 -33.60
C PHE A 339 34.38 -45.33 -32.36
N GLY A 340 34.52 -46.24 -31.38
CA GLY A 340 33.67 -46.26 -30.19
C GLY A 340 32.22 -46.64 -30.49
N LYS A 341 31.98 -47.48 -31.49
CA LYS A 341 30.63 -47.95 -31.83
C LYS A 341 30.22 -49.10 -30.92
N THR A 342 28.91 -49.24 -30.73
CA THR A 342 28.35 -50.43 -30.09
C THR A 342 28.28 -51.58 -31.09
N ILE A 343 28.79 -52.76 -30.75
CA ILE A 343 28.70 -53.96 -31.57
C ILE A 343 27.97 -55.09 -30.83
N ILE A 344 27.05 -55.75 -31.53
CA ILE A 344 26.27 -56.89 -31.05
C ILE A 344 26.66 -58.12 -31.87
N VAL A 345 27.30 -59.09 -31.23
CA VAL A 345 27.68 -60.36 -31.87
C VAL A 345 26.57 -61.39 -31.64
N GLN A 346 26.03 -61.93 -32.70
CA GLN A 346 24.94 -62.92 -32.68
C GLN A 346 25.46 -64.35 -32.88
N GLU A 347 24.63 -65.30 -32.44
CA GLU A 347 24.87 -66.74 -32.56
C GLU A 347 26.20 -67.15 -31.93
N VAL A 348 26.41 -66.67 -30.70
CA VAL A 348 27.65 -66.95 -29.98
C VAL A 348 27.64 -68.37 -29.39
N ASP A 349 28.41 -69.27 -29.99
CA ASP A 349 28.57 -70.65 -29.51
C ASP A 349 29.58 -70.74 -28.36
N GLY A 350 30.55 -69.83 -28.34
CA GLY A 350 31.61 -69.75 -27.34
C GLY A 350 32.45 -68.49 -27.52
N ILE A 351 33.24 -68.14 -26.50
CA ILE A 351 34.10 -66.94 -26.57
C ILE A 351 35.37 -67.25 -27.37
N GLU A 352 35.53 -66.55 -28.49
CA GLU A 352 36.73 -66.62 -29.31
C GLU A 352 37.98 -66.08 -28.60
N ASN A 353 39.13 -66.69 -28.89
CA ASN A 353 40.40 -66.34 -28.24
C ASN A 353 40.80 -64.87 -28.45
N PHE A 354 40.48 -64.28 -29.60
CA PHE A 354 40.80 -62.89 -29.91
C PHE A 354 39.96 -61.87 -29.12
N LEU A 355 38.88 -62.29 -28.44
CA LEU A 355 38.05 -61.43 -27.60
C LEU A 355 38.59 -61.30 -26.18
N PHE A 356 39.41 -62.23 -25.69
CA PHE A 356 39.91 -62.20 -24.30
C PHE A 356 40.65 -60.92 -23.91
N PRO A 357 41.54 -60.34 -24.74
CA PRO A 357 42.19 -59.06 -24.40
C PRO A 357 41.18 -57.92 -24.21
N LEU A 358 40.10 -57.93 -24.99
CA LEU A 358 39.02 -56.94 -24.91
C LEU A 358 38.15 -57.15 -23.67
N LEU A 359 37.79 -58.41 -23.36
CA LEU A 359 37.00 -58.77 -22.18
C LEU A 359 37.74 -58.47 -20.87
N ARG A 360 39.05 -58.71 -20.82
CA ARG A 360 39.91 -58.38 -19.66
C ARG A 360 40.21 -56.89 -19.55
N LYS A 361 39.98 -56.12 -20.62
CA LYS A 361 40.44 -54.74 -20.77
C LYS A 361 41.97 -54.65 -20.57
N ASP A 362 42.71 -55.52 -21.28
CA ASP A 362 44.18 -55.52 -21.32
C ASP A 362 44.69 -54.31 -22.14
N LEU A 363 44.46 -53.11 -21.62
CA LEU A 363 44.75 -51.83 -22.27
C LEU A 363 46.17 -51.40 -21.99
N THR A 364 46.98 -51.27 -23.04
CA THR A 364 48.34 -50.73 -22.95
C THR A 364 48.32 -49.24 -23.24
N ARG A 365 48.98 -48.42 -22.42
CA ARG A 365 49.07 -46.97 -22.67
C ARG A 365 50.21 -46.66 -23.64
N GLN A 366 49.88 -46.07 -24.79
CA GLN A 366 50.84 -45.48 -25.72
C GLN A 366 50.64 -43.95 -25.75
N GLY A 367 51.40 -43.24 -24.92
CA GLY A 367 51.22 -41.80 -24.73
C GLY A 367 49.84 -41.49 -24.12
N PRO A 368 49.04 -40.57 -24.70
CA PRO A 368 47.69 -40.27 -24.21
C PRO A 368 46.63 -41.30 -24.66
N ARG A 369 46.97 -42.21 -25.58
CA ARG A 369 46.02 -43.19 -26.13
C ARG A 369 46.13 -44.53 -25.42
N GLN A 370 45.01 -45.22 -25.29
CA GLN A 370 44.95 -46.61 -24.85
C GLN A 370 44.84 -47.49 -26.08
N VAL A 371 45.63 -48.56 -26.15
CA VAL A 371 45.61 -49.53 -27.25
C VAL A 371 45.30 -50.92 -26.72
N VAL A 372 44.57 -51.70 -27.51
CA VAL A 372 44.21 -53.09 -27.23
C VAL A 372 44.64 -53.99 -28.38
N GLN A 373 45.09 -55.20 -28.07
CA GLN A 373 45.45 -56.20 -29.08
C GLN A 373 44.22 -57.02 -29.47
N ILE A 374 43.88 -57.05 -30.76
CA ILE A 374 42.78 -57.84 -31.32
C ILE A 374 43.37 -58.74 -32.40
N GLY A 375 43.45 -60.04 -32.11
CA GLY A 375 44.16 -61.00 -32.96
C GLY A 375 45.63 -60.61 -33.13
N GLU A 376 46.05 -60.37 -34.37
CA GLU A 376 47.42 -59.99 -34.72
C GLU A 376 47.65 -58.46 -34.73
N LYS A 377 46.60 -57.64 -34.63
CA LYS A 377 46.70 -56.18 -34.76
C LYS A 377 46.50 -55.46 -33.43
N THR A 378 47.20 -54.35 -33.27
CA THR A 378 46.95 -53.37 -32.20
C THR A 378 46.01 -52.28 -32.69
N CYS A 379 44.97 -51.98 -31.92
CA CYS A 379 43.98 -50.95 -32.23
C CYS A 379 43.85 -49.93 -31.09
N ASP A 380 43.62 -48.67 -31.45
CA ASP A 380 43.28 -47.61 -30.50
C ASP A 380 41.92 -47.92 -29.86
N TYR A 381 41.88 -47.99 -28.53
CA TYR A 381 40.67 -48.26 -27.76
C TYR A 381 39.94 -46.97 -27.44
N ASN A 382 38.68 -46.88 -27.86
CA ASN A 382 37.78 -45.78 -27.54
C ASN A 382 36.92 -46.13 -26.32
N GLU A 383 36.85 -45.23 -25.33
CA GLU A 383 36.06 -45.44 -24.10
C GLU A 383 34.54 -45.54 -24.36
N GLY A 384 34.05 -45.01 -25.48
CA GLY A 384 32.64 -45.13 -25.90
C GLY A 384 32.26 -46.50 -26.43
N PHE A 385 33.23 -47.38 -26.72
CA PHE A 385 32.98 -48.71 -27.26
C PHE A 385 32.20 -49.61 -26.28
N ARG A 386 31.18 -50.32 -26.79
CA ARG A 386 30.42 -51.32 -26.04
C ARG A 386 30.24 -52.59 -26.86
N LEU A 387 30.43 -53.74 -26.21
CA LEU A 387 30.28 -55.06 -26.81
C LEU A 387 29.12 -55.80 -26.13
N PHE A 388 28.26 -56.42 -26.94
CA PHE A 388 27.20 -57.33 -26.49
C PHE A 388 27.38 -58.68 -27.19
N LEU A 389 27.35 -59.77 -26.41
CA LEU A 389 27.42 -61.13 -26.95
C LEU A 389 26.04 -61.77 -26.78
N CYS A 390 25.45 -62.27 -27.86
CA CYS A 390 24.10 -62.83 -27.85
C CYS A 390 24.08 -64.24 -28.44
N THR A 391 23.35 -65.15 -27.80
CA THR A 391 23.15 -66.52 -28.30
C THR A 391 21.71 -66.96 -28.11
N ARG A 392 21.23 -67.79 -29.03
CA ARG A 392 19.91 -68.42 -28.95
C ARG A 392 19.96 -69.76 -28.19
N ASN A 393 21.15 -70.31 -28.02
CA ASN A 393 21.33 -71.60 -27.37
C ASN A 393 21.30 -71.43 -25.85
N SER A 394 20.25 -71.92 -25.20
CA SER A 394 20.11 -71.88 -23.74
C SER A 394 21.24 -72.62 -23.00
N ASN A 395 21.80 -73.67 -23.61
CA ASN A 395 22.87 -74.46 -23.01
C ASN A 395 24.25 -73.79 -23.12
N ALA A 396 24.37 -72.74 -23.93
CA ALA A 396 25.64 -72.05 -24.13
C ALA A 396 26.16 -71.42 -22.83
N ILE A 397 25.29 -71.10 -21.87
CA ILE A 397 25.72 -70.53 -20.58
C ILE A 397 26.50 -71.52 -19.74
N GLU A 398 26.07 -72.77 -19.73
CA GLU A 398 26.72 -73.87 -18.99
C GLU A 398 27.97 -74.37 -19.73
N ALA A 399 27.98 -74.25 -21.06
CA ALA A 399 29.09 -74.62 -21.91
C ALA A 399 30.28 -73.63 -21.84
N LEU A 400 30.09 -72.44 -21.25
CA LEU A 400 31.16 -71.46 -21.09
C LEU A 400 32.25 -71.99 -20.15
N PRO A 401 33.53 -72.00 -20.58
CA PRO A 401 34.60 -72.44 -19.72
C PRO A 401 34.80 -71.44 -18.56
N PRO A 402 35.27 -71.89 -17.37
CA PRO A 402 35.38 -71.04 -16.18
C PRO A 402 36.24 -69.78 -16.39
N ASN A 403 37.28 -69.89 -17.22
CA ASN A 403 38.15 -68.76 -17.60
C ASN A 403 37.43 -67.65 -18.38
N ALA A 404 36.38 -68.00 -19.15
CA ALA A 404 35.54 -67.08 -19.88
C ALA A 404 34.40 -66.56 -18.99
N SER A 405 33.78 -67.44 -18.19
CA SER A 405 32.65 -67.08 -17.33
C SER A 405 32.98 -66.00 -16.29
N CYS A 406 34.23 -65.87 -15.84
CA CYS A 406 34.64 -64.82 -14.91
C CYS A 406 34.78 -63.43 -15.55
N LEU A 407 34.82 -63.34 -16.88
CA LEU A 407 35.06 -62.10 -17.62
C LEU A 407 33.79 -61.50 -18.24
N VAL A 408 32.67 -62.23 -18.17
CA VAL A 408 31.39 -61.83 -18.75
C VAL A 408 30.27 -61.90 -17.71
N THR A 409 29.30 -60.99 -17.83
CA THR A 409 28.06 -61.08 -17.05
C THR A 409 27.07 -61.95 -17.81
N ARG A 410 26.70 -63.09 -17.25
CA ARG A 410 25.75 -64.02 -17.87
C ARG A 410 24.32 -63.55 -17.58
N ILE A 411 23.53 -63.35 -18.62
CA ILE A 411 22.16 -62.83 -18.51
C ILE A 411 21.21 -63.73 -19.30
N ASN A 412 20.15 -64.19 -18.64
CA ASN A 412 19.21 -65.14 -19.20
C ASN A 412 17.83 -64.49 -19.46
N PHE A 413 17.43 -64.40 -20.73
CA PHE A 413 16.10 -63.97 -21.18
C PHE A 413 15.17 -65.13 -21.53
N THR A 414 15.50 -66.36 -21.11
CA THR A 414 14.60 -67.50 -21.30
C THR A 414 13.26 -67.21 -20.62
N VAL A 415 12.18 -67.26 -21.41
CA VAL A 415 10.83 -66.92 -20.96
C VAL A 415 10.39 -67.88 -19.84
N THR A 416 10.12 -67.32 -18.66
CA THR A 416 9.56 -68.06 -17.52
C THR A 416 8.03 -68.18 -17.67
N ARG A 417 7.40 -69.10 -16.92
CA ARG A 417 5.93 -69.21 -16.90
C ARG A 417 5.27 -67.89 -16.49
N ALA A 418 5.78 -67.25 -15.43
CA ALA A 418 5.29 -65.96 -14.96
C ALA A 418 5.53 -64.85 -15.99
N GLY A 419 6.69 -64.83 -16.64
CA GLY A 419 6.99 -63.89 -17.72
C GLY A 419 6.05 -64.07 -18.92
N LEU A 420 5.77 -65.31 -19.32
CA LEU A 420 4.83 -65.61 -20.40
C LEU A 420 3.40 -65.20 -20.03
N GLU A 421 2.97 -65.46 -18.80
CA GLU A 421 1.66 -65.04 -18.31
C GLU A 421 1.51 -63.51 -18.36
N GLY A 422 2.54 -62.76 -17.92
CA GLY A 422 2.56 -61.31 -18.00
C GLY A 422 2.53 -60.79 -19.45
N GLN A 423 3.29 -61.42 -20.35
CA GLN A 423 3.30 -61.07 -21.77
C GLN A 423 1.96 -61.35 -22.45
N LEU A 424 1.37 -62.52 -22.19
CA LEU A 424 0.05 -62.89 -22.70
C LEU A 424 -1.03 -61.98 -22.13
N LEU A 425 -0.98 -61.64 -20.84
CA LEU A 425 -1.91 -60.69 -20.22
C LEU A 425 -1.80 -59.31 -20.86
N GLY A 426 -0.59 -58.84 -21.17
CA GLY A 426 -0.39 -57.60 -21.89
C GLY A 426 -1.00 -57.64 -23.30
N ALA A 427 -0.76 -58.72 -24.04
CA ALA A 427 -1.30 -58.90 -25.38
C ALA A 427 -2.83 -59.06 -25.40
N THR A 428 -3.41 -59.80 -24.44
CA THR A 428 -4.87 -59.94 -24.31
C THR A 428 -5.50 -58.63 -23.92
N LEU A 429 -4.90 -57.85 -23.02
CA LEU A 429 -5.44 -56.55 -22.63
C LEU A 429 -5.39 -55.53 -23.79
N GLN A 430 -4.35 -55.58 -24.61
CA GLN A 430 -4.27 -54.80 -25.86
C GLN A 430 -5.36 -55.20 -26.85
N HIS A 431 -5.68 -56.49 -26.96
CA HIS A 431 -6.68 -56.97 -27.93
C HIS A 431 -8.12 -56.82 -27.43
N GLU A 432 -8.40 -57.10 -26.16
CA GLU A 432 -9.73 -57.01 -25.57
C GLU A 432 -10.13 -55.56 -25.28
N LYS A 433 -9.20 -54.74 -24.76
CA LYS A 433 -9.45 -53.37 -24.31
C LYS A 433 -8.28 -52.45 -24.65
N PRO A 434 -8.02 -52.17 -25.94
CA PRO A 434 -6.93 -51.30 -26.37
C PRO A 434 -7.03 -49.89 -25.76
N GLU A 435 -8.25 -49.38 -25.54
CA GLU A 435 -8.48 -48.08 -24.92
C GLU A 435 -7.90 -47.99 -23.50
N LEU A 436 -7.96 -49.07 -22.72
CA LEU A 436 -7.40 -49.09 -21.36
C LEU A 436 -5.88 -49.08 -21.37
N GLU A 437 -5.25 -49.81 -22.28
CA GLU A 437 -3.79 -49.81 -22.40
C GLU A 437 -3.26 -48.46 -22.89
N HIS A 438 -3.95 -47.86 -23.87
CA HIS A 438 -3.62 -46.51 -24.33
C HIS A 438 -3.75 -45.50 -23.20
N ARG A 439 -4.87 -45.52 -22.47
CA ARG A 439 -5.11 -44.64 -21.33
C ARG A 439 -4.09 -44.85 -20.21
N LYS A 440 -3.69 -46.10 -19.93
CA LYS A 440 -2.64 -46.41 -18.95
C LYS A 440 -1.31 -45.80 -19.37
N SER A 441 -0.91 -45.98 -20.64
CA SER A 441 0.33 -45.42 -21.18
C SER A 441 0.32 -43.88 -21.13
N GLU A 442 -0.77 -43.25 -21.54
CA GLU A 442 -0.94 -41.79 -21.47
C GLU A 442 -0.89 -41.26 -20.04
N LEU A 443 -1.55 -41.94 -19.09
CA LEU A 443 -1.55 -41.52 -17.70
C LEU A 443 -0.16 -41.62 -17.09
N LEU A 444 0.59 -42.69 -17.36
CA LEU A 444 1.96 -42.83 -16.87
C LEU A 444 2.90 -41.79 -17.48
N GLN A 445 2.77 -41.48 -18.77
CA GLN A 445 3.53 -40.41 -19.41
C GLN A 445 3.21 -39.03 -18.80
N LYS A 446 1.92 -38.75 -18.55
CA LYS A 446 1.48 -37.51 -17.90
C LYS A 446 1.96 -37.42 -16.46
N GLU A 447 1.88 -38.51 -15.71
CA GLU A 447 2.35 -38.57 -14.32
C GLU A 447 3.84 -38.23 -14.23
N GLU A 448 4.68 -38.84 -15.08
CA GLU A 448 6.11 -38.53 -15.13
C GLU A 448 6.38 -37.10 -15.60
N ALA A 449 5.67 -36.63 -16.63
CA ALA A 449 5.77 -35.23 -17.08
C ALA A 449 5.44 -34.26 -15.95
N PHE A 450 4.40 -34.54 -15.17
CA PHE A 450 4.02 -33.74 -14.00
C PHE A 450 5.04 -33.87 -12.86
N LYS A 451 5.64 -35.03 -12.62
CA LYS A 451 6.74 -35.17 -11.64
C LYS A 451 7.95 -34.33 -12.03
N VAL A 452 8.32 -34.31 -13.32
CA VAL A 452 9.43 -33.50 -13.84
C VAL A 452 9.10 -32.01 -13.74
N GLU A 453 7.91 -31.60 -14.18
CA GLU A 453 7.44 -30.21 -14.10
C GLU A 453 7.40 -29.73 -12.65
N LEU A 454 6.90 -30.57 -11.72
CA LEU A 454 6.87 -30.27 -10.30
C LEU A 454 8.29 -30.11 -9.74
N ALA A 455 9.22 -31.00 -10.07
CA ALA A 455 10.62 -30.87 -9.64
C ALA A 455 11.30 -29.62 -10.21
N GLU A 456 10.95 -29.22 -11.44
CA GLU A 456 11.45 -27.98 -12.04
C GLU A 456 10.89 -26.75 -11.34
N LEU A 457 9.58 -26.71 -11.07
CA LEU A 457 8.93 -25.64 -10.32
C LEU A 457 9.51 -25.52 -8.91
N GLU A 458 9.76 -26.64 -8.23
CA GLU A 458 10.44 -26.65 -6.92
C GLU A 458 11.84 -26.07 -6.99
N LYS A 459 12.63 -26.47 -7.99
CA LYS A 459 13.98 -25.96 -8.19
C LYS A 459 13.97 -24.45 -8.49
N GLN A 460 13.01 -23.98 -9.29
CA GLN A 460 12.81 -22.56 -9.55
C GLN A 460 12.44 -21.82 -8.27
N LEU A 461 11.54 -22.38 -7.45
CA LEU A 461 11.14 -21.79 -6.18
C LEU A 461 12.30 -21.72 -5.18
N LEU A 462 13.10 -22.78 -5.06
CA LEU A 462 14.32 -22.80 -4.24
C LEU A 462 15.36 -21.80 -4.75
N GLY A 463 15.51 -21.68 -6.07
CA GLY A 463 16.38 -20.68 -6.70
C GLY A 463 15.93 -19.26 -6.38
N GLN A 464 14.64 -18.96 -6.53
CA GLN A 464 14.07 -17.64 -6.21
C GLN A 464 14.19 -17.30 -4.72
N LEU A 465 14.06 -18.29 -3.83
CA LEU A 465 14.27 -18.11 -2.38
C LEU A 465 15.75 -17.87 -2.05
N ALA A 466 16.67 -18.56 -2.72
CA ALA A 466 18.12 -18.39 -2.53
C ALA A 466 18.61 -17.03 -3.07
N ASP A 467 18.08 -16.60 -4.22
CA ASP A 467 18.44 -15.34 -4.86
C ASP A 467 17.84 -14.11 -4.18
N ALA A 468 16.79 -14.30 -3.36
CA ALA A 468 16.14 -13.26 -2.57
C ALA A 468 17.02 -12.78 -1.42
N SER A 469 18.13 -12.11 -1.75
CA SER A 469 19.00 -11.39 -0.83
C SER A 469 18.39 -10.01 -0.51
N GLY A 470 17.21 -9.99 0.13
CA GLY A 470 16.49 -8.76 0.43
C GLY A 470 15.10 -8.99 1.04
N ASN A 471 14.22 -8.01 0.91
CA ASN A 471 12.84 -8.14 1.37
C ASN A 471 12.04 -9.09 0.46
N ILE A 472 11.90 -10.34 0.90
CA ILE A 472 11.17 -11.41 0.19
C ILE A 472 9.72 -10.98 -0.16
N LEU A 473 9.12 -10.11 0.65
CA LEU A 473 7.74 -9.62 0.46
C LEU A 473 7.57 -8.62 -0.69
N GLU A 474 8.68 -8.01 -1.16
CA GLU A 474 8.67 -7.10 -2.32
C GLU A 474 8.83 -7.86 -3.64
N ASN A 475 9.22 -9.14 -3.58
CA ASN A 475 9.44 -9.96 -4.76
C ASN A 475 8.09 -10.48 -5.28
N GLU A 476 7.37 -9.63 -6.03
CA GLU A 476 6.11 -10.01 -6.69
C GLU A 476 6.14 -11.31 -7.51
N PRO A 477 7.20 -11.64 -8.28
CA PRO A 477 7.22 -12.90 -9.01
C PRO A 477 7.24 -14.12 -8.09
N LEU A 478 7.85 -14.03 -6.90
CA LEU A 478 7.84 -15.10 -5.90
C LEU A 478 6.42 -15.32 -5.34
N ILE A 479 5.69 -14.23 -5.05
CA ILE A 479 4.31 -14.32 -4.53
C ILE A 479 3.35 -14.87 -5.59
N LYS A 480 3.64 -14.65 -6.89
CA LYS A 480 2.88 -15.17 -8.03
C LYS A 480 3.26 -16.59 -8.43
N SER A 481 4.50 -17.03 -8.19
CA SER A 481 4.99 -18.38 -8.53
C SER A 481 4.57 -19.43 -7.51
N LEU A 482 4.49 -19.04 -6.23
CA LEU A 482 3.76 -19.73 -5.16
C LEU A 482 2.25 -19.61 -5.37
#